data_AF-A0A1L7UJC8-F1
#
_entry.id   AF-A0A1L7UJC8-F1
#
_cell.length_a   1.000
_cell.length_b   1.000
_cell.length_c   1.000
_cell.angle_alpha   90.00
_cell.angle_beta   90.00
_cell.angle_gamma   90.00
#
_symmetry.space_group_name_H-M   'P 1'
#
loop_
_entity.id
_entity.type
_entity.pdbx_description
1 polymer ?
#
loop_
_entity_poly.entity_id
_entity_poly.type
_entity_poly.pdbx_seq_one_letter_code
_entity_poly.pdbx_strand_id
1 'polypeptide(L)'
;MATARRHSNVERSRWRTKCRQVLCNHINSTLGITLDPSQVRLHPSRDDPYRWSVSPGKEYLFEKNLSDQSLGIYKELHDGINIYFEATKAPSRRLSEPLHQEMSAKTFTPGTSADFAHREAANKTTVSFTSRINELQVQRDYASQEVHLLKSQLEAEVKLRLSLEEKLQIAYERQEQLRRELEKSVRREDHFRNTAVDYSQEIAKILPTIMSLAEKTNFTQAGFI
;
A
#
# COMPACT_ATOMS: atom_id res chain seq x y z
N MET A 1 13.80 -21.87 -9.56
CA MET A 1 14.60 -20.61 -9.47
C MET A 1 14.66 -19.77 -10.75
N ALA A 2 14.43 -20.32 -11.96
CA ALA A 2 14.49 -19.54 -13.21
C ALA A 2 13.32 -18.55 -13.42
N THR A 3 12.14 -18.83 -12.85
CA THR A 3 10.92 -18.02 -13.02
C THR A 3 10.97 -16.67 -12.28
N ALA A 4 11.51 -16.65 -11.07
CA ALA A 4 11.64 -15.44 -10.26
C ALA A 4 12.60 -14.40 -10.88
N ARG A 5 13.75 -14.84 -11.44
CA ARG A 5 14.69 -13.96 -12.16
C ARG A 5 14.06 -13.36 -13.42
N ARG A 6 13.25 -14.14 -14.15
CA ARG A 6 12.53 -13.65 -15.34
C ARG A 6 11.52 -12.56 -14.97
N HIS A 7 10.78 -12.75 -13.86
CA HIS A 7 9.82 -11.75 -13.39
C HIS A 7 10.49 -10.43 -13.00
N SER A 8 11.63 -10.48 -12.29
CA SER A 8 12.37 -9.28 -11.88
C SER A 8 12.90 -8.46 -13.06
N ASN A 9 13.38 -9.12 -14.12
CA ASN A 9 13.83 -8.43 -15.33
C ASN A 9 12.68 -7.77 -16.11
N VAL A 10 11.54 -8.44 -16.19
CA VAL A 10 10.32 -7.88 -16.81
C VAL A 10 9.83 -6.67 -16.03
N GLU A 11 9.79 -6.77 -14.70
CA GLU A 11 9.41 -5.66 -13.83
C GLU A 11 10.37 -4.46 -13.98
N ARG A 12 11.68 -4.72 -14.04
CA ARG A 12 12.68 -3.67 -14.30
C ARG A 12 12.46 -2.98 -15.64
N SER A 13 12.17 -3.74 -16.69
CA SER A 13 11.89 -3.17 -18.01
C SER A 13 10.65 -2.28 -18.00
N ARG A 14 9.56 -2.73 -17.34
CA ARG A 14 8.32 -1.95 -17.19
C ARG A 14 8.56 -0.64 -16.44
N TRP A 15 9.26 -0.69 -15.31
CA TRP A 15 9.58 0.51 -14.54
C TRP A 15 10.45 1.49 -15.31
N ARG A 16 11.44 1.00 -16.06
CA ARG A 16 12.28 1.85 -16.92
C ARG A 16 11.45 2.59 -17.98
N THR A 17 10.53 1.90 -18.65
CA THR A 17 9.63 2.54 -19.63
C THR A 17 8.74 3.57 -18.97
N LYS A 18 8.14 3.23 -17.81
CA LYS A 18 7.29 4.15 -17.05
C LYS A 18 8.05 5.41 -16.63
N CYS A 19 9.27 5.28 -16.12
CA CYS A 19 10.09 6.42 -15.71
C CYS A 19 10.43 7.32 -16.90
N ARG A 20 10.83 6.73 -18.04
CA ARG A 20 11.08 7.49 -19.26
C ARG A 20 9.87 8.31 -19.69
N GLN A 21 8.68 7.73 -19.60
CA GLN A 21 7.44 8.42 -19.96
C GLN A 21 7.14 9.58 -19.01
N VAL A 22 7.25 9.38 -17.70
CA VAL A 22 6.96 10.44 -16.73
C VAL A 22 8.00 11.57 -16.81
N LEU A 23 9.29 11.25 -16.93
CA LEU A 23 10.34 12.25 -17.13
C LEU A 23 10.14 13.03 -18.44
N CYS A 24 9.76 12.34 -19.52
CA CYS A 24 9.45 12.99 -20.80
C CYS A 24 8.28 13.97 -20.66
N ASN A 25 7.18 13.52 -20.05
CA ASN A 25 6.01 14.36 -19.81
C ASN A 25 6.38 15.59 -18.99
N HIS A 26 7.21 15.44 -17.95
CA HIS A 26 7.70 16.54 -17.13
C HIS A 26 8.53 17.55 -17.92
N ILE A 27 9.46 17.09 -18.76
CA ILE A 27 10.25 17.96 -19.65
C ILE A 27 9.32 18.72 -20.60
N ASN A 28 8.38 18.01 -21.22
CA ASN A 28 7.47 18.58 -22.20
C ASN A 28 6.54 19.62 -21.55
N SER A 29 6.00 19.35 -20.36
CA SER A 29 5.13 20.28 -19.63
C SER A 29 5.87 21.49 -19.08
N THR A 30 7.09 21.29 -18.57
CA THR A 30 7.86 22.35 -17.90
C THR A 30 8.54 23.28 -18.89
N LEU A 31 9.09 22.72 -19.97
CA LEU A 31 9.89 23.47 -20.94
C LEU A 31 9.13 23.80 -22.23
N GLY A 32 7.96 23.18 -22.46
CA GLY A 32 7.16 23.37 -23.67
C GLY A 32 7.80 22.73 -24.92
N ILE A 33 8.63 21.70 -24.75
CA ILE A 33 9.35 21.02 -25.83
C ILE A 33 8.64 19.71 -26.17
N THR A 34 8.73 19.23 -27.41
CA THR A 34 8.23 17.91 -27.79
C THR A 34 9.38 16.92 -27.86
N LEU A 35 9.54 16.12 -26.82
CA LEU A 35 10.54 15.07 -26.74
C LEU A 35 9.86 13.69 -26.70
N ASP A 36 10.53 12.65 -27.23
CA ASP A 36 10.08 11.26 -27.15
C ASP A 36 10.69 10.55 -25.94
N PRO A 37 9.97 9.66 -25.21
CA PRO A 37 10.52 8.95 -24.05
C PRO A 37 11.86 8.22 -24.28
N SER A 38 12.15 7.79 -25.51
CA SER A 38 13.44 7.19 -25.89
C SER A 38 14.61 8.17 -25.85
N GLN A 39 14.35 9.47 -26.08
CA GLN A 39 15.33 10.55 -26.10
C GLN A 39 15.63 11.11 -24.71
N VAL A 40 14.90 10.69 -23.67
CA VAL A 40 15.16 11.12 -22.30
C VAL A 40 16.48 10.50 -21.80
N ARG A 41 17.34 11.36 -21.26
CA ARG A 41 18.66 11.05 -20.69
C ARG A 41 18.74 11.69 -19.31
N LEU A 42 19.31 10.96 -18.35
CA LEU A 42 19.65 11.52 -17.04
C LEU A 42 20.91 12.39 -17.12
N HIS A 43 21.75 12.14 -18.12
CA HIS A 43 22.89 12.98 -18.50
C HIS A 43 22.65 13.60 -19.88
N PRO A 44 21.89 14.70 -19.98
CA PRO A 44 21.75 15.43 -21.23
C PRO A 44 23.11 15.94 -21.69
N SER A 45 23.42 15.71 -22.97
CA SER A 45 24.58 16.26 -23.66
C SER A 45 24.44 17.76 -23.85
N ARG A 46 25.52 18.40 -24.33
CA ARG A 46 25.50 19.85 -24.57
C ARG A 46 24.40 20.27 -25.56
N ASP A 47 24.12 19.41 -26.54
CA ASP A 47 23.13 19.65 -27.60
C ASP A 47 21.69 19.33 -27.18
N ASP A 48 21.49 18.66 -26.04
CA ASP A 48 20.15 18.37 -25.55
C ASP A 48 19.48 19.66 -25.03
N PRO A 49 18.17 19.85 -25.28
CA PRO A 49 17.50 21.14 -25.03
C PRO A 49 17.14 21.38 -23.56
N TYR A 50 17.42 20.42 -22.67
CA TYR A 50 17.09 20.47 -21.25
C TYR A 50 18.29 20.08 -20.38
N ARG A 51 18.25 20.51 -19.12
CA ARG A 51 19.16 20.10 -18.04
C ARG A 51 18.33 19.69 -16.83
N TRP A 52 18.94 18.96 -15.91
CA TRP A 52 18.34 18.62 -14.63
C TRP A 52 18.87 19.57 -13.56
N SER A 53 17.97 20.22 -12.84
CA SER A 53 18.27 20.87 -11.57
C SER A 53 17.96 19.86 -10.48
N VAL A 54 18.96 19.48 -9.68
CA VAL A 54 18.85 18.42 -8.66
C VAL A 54 19.17 19.02 -7.29
N SER A 55 18.36 18.68 -6.30
CA SER A 55 18.52 19.11 -4.93
C SER A 55 19.77 18.48 -4.30
N PRO A 56 20.49 19.22 -3.43
CA PRO A 56 21.65 18.68 -2.73
C PRO A 56 21.34 17.37 -2.00
N GLY A 57 22.19 16.35 -2.16
CA GLY A 57 22.05 15.03 -1.53
C GLY A 57 21.20 14.02 -2.33
N LYS A 58 20.64 14.42 -3.48
CA LYS A 58 19.88 13.54 -4.39
C LYS A 58 20.57 13.34 -5.75
N GLU A 59 21.82 13.76 -5.89
CA GLU A 59 22.61 13.64 -7.13
C GLU A 59 22.85 12.18 -7.53
N TYR A 60 22.83 11.25 -6.56
CA TYR A 60 22.99 9.82 -6.81
C TYR A 60 21.93 9.24 -7.76
N LEU A 61 20.74 9.86 -7.82
CA LEU A 61 19.68 9.48 -8.77
C LEU A 61 20.13 9.63 -10.22
N PHE A 62 21.06 10.56 -10.47
CA PHE A 62 21.57 10.89 -11.77
C PHE A 62 22.95 10.31 -12.05
N GLU A 63 23.62 9.62 -11.11
CA GLU A 63 24.98 9.08 -11.36
C GLU A 63 25.05 8.13 -12.56
N LYS A 64 24.03 7.30 -12.78
CA LYS A 64 23.97 6.29 -13.85
C LYS A 64 22.89 6.60 -14.87
N ASN A 65 23.06 6.06 -16.08
CA ASN A 65 22.05 6.15 -17.14
C ASN A 65 20.81 5.30 -16.82
N LEU A 66 19.66 5.67 -17.39
CA LEU A 66 18.38 4.95 -17.26
C LEU A 66 18.42 3.48 -17.69
N SER A 67 19.44 2.99 -18.38
CA SER A 67 19.59 1.56 -18.68
C SER A 67 20.15 0.77 -17.49
N ASP A 68 20.95 1.43 -16.66
CA ASP A 68 21.84 0.80 -15.67
C ASP A 68 21.35 1.04 -14.24
N GLN A 69 20.19 1.68 -14.11
CA GLN A 69 19.56 1.96 -12.82
C GLN A 69 18.88 0.72 -12.22
N SER A 70 18.81 0.71 -10.89
CA SER A 70 18.09 -0.31 -10.13
C SER A 70 16.59 -0.02 -10.05
N LEU A 71 15.80 -1.03 -9.69
CA LEU A 71 14.35 -0.89 -9.50
C LEU A 71 13.96 0.18 -8.47
N GLY A 72 14.75 0.32 -7.40
CA GLY A 72 14.51 1.34 -6.37
C GLY A 72 14.72 2.75 -6.92
N ILE A 73 15.77 2.96 -7.71
CA ILE A 73 16.05 4.28 -8.31
C ILE A 73 14.99 4.67 -9.33
N TYR A 74 14.42 3.73 -10.09
CA TYR A 74 13.29 4.04 -10.98
C TYR A 74 12.08 4.56 -10.20
N LYS A 75 11.71 3.92 -9.09
CA LYS A 75 10.59 4.39 -8.25
C LYS A 75 10.88 5.77 -7.68
N GLU A 76 12.09 5.97 -7.18
CA GLU A 76 12.48 7.27 -6.62
C GLU A 76 12.58 8.38 -7.68
N LEU A 77 13.04 8.08 -8.89
CA LEU A 77 12.98 9.01 -10.02
C LEU A 77 11.54 9.32 -10.43
N HIS A 78 10.64 8.35 -10.37
CA HIS A 78 9.23 8.57 -10.67
C HIS A 78 8.58 9.50 -9.64
N ASP A 79 8.83 9.27 -8.36
CA ASP A 79 8.18 10.00 -7.26
C ASP A 79 8.88 11.33 -6.94
N GLY A 80 10.15 11.47 -7.31
CA GLY A 80 11.00 12.62 -6.97
C GLY A 80 10.87 13.83 -7.89
N ILE A 81 10.09 13.75 -8.97
CA ILE A 81 9.89 14.86 -9.91
C ILE A 81 9.17 16.00 -9.18
N ASN A 82 9.70 17.23 -9.30
CA ASN A 82 9.24 18.43 -8.58
C ASN A 82 9.44 18.41 -7.06
N ILE A 83 10.05 17.36 -6.51
CA ILE A 83 10.40 17.28 -5.09
C ILE A 83 11.91 17.38 -4.92
N TYR A 84 12.64 16.51 -5.63
CA TYR A 84 14.09 16.42 -5.55
C TYR A 84 14.78 16.98 -6.78
N PHE A 85 14.12 16.97 -7.93
CA PHE A 85 14.70 17.48 -9.16
C PHE A 85 13.63 17.97 -10.14
N GLU A 86 14.05 18.84 -11.06
CA GLU A 86 13.20 19.41 -12.10
C GLU A 86 13.98 19.61 -13.41
N ALA A 87 13.26 19.69 -14.52
CA ALA A 87 13.83 19.99 -15.83
C ALA A 87 13.96 21.51 -16.01
N THR A 88 15.15 21.97 -16.39
CA THR A 88 15.45 23.38 -16.65
C THR A 88 15.93 23.55 -18.10
N LYS A 89 15.73 24.74 -18.69
CA LYS A 89 16.24 25.04 -20.03
C LYS A 89 17.77 24.96 -20.06
N ALA A 90 18.32 24.41 -21.14
CA ALA A 90 19.76 24.48 -21.36
C ALA A 90 20.20 25.95 -21.49
N PRO A 91 21.32 26.36 -20.86
CA PRO A 91 21.82 27.73 -21.01
C PRO A 91 22.11 27.99 -22.49
N SER A 92 21.45 28.99 -23.07
CA SER A 92 21.65 29.36 -24.46
C SER A 92 23.11 29.75 -24.68
N ARG A 93 23.78 29.07 -25.61
CA ARG A 93 25.12 29.43 -26.07
C ARG A 93 25.05 30.83 -26.67
N ARG A 94 25.35 31.86 -25.89
CA ARG A 94 25.73 33.15 -26.48
C ARG A 94 27.04 32.91 -27.22
N LEU A 95 26.98 33.01 -28.54
CA LEU A 95 28.16 33.11 -29.39
C LEU A 95 28.87 34.41 -29.00
N SER A 96 30.03 34.31 -28.37
CA SER A 96 31.02 35.39 -28.34
C SER A 96 32.30 34.84 -28.97
N GLU A 97 32.63 35.42 -30.11
CA GLU A 97 33.81 35.20 -30.96
C GLU A 97 35.15 35.47 -30.26
N PRO A 98 36.27 35.00 -30.84
CA PRO A 98 37.54 34.75 -30.17
C PRO A 98 38.53 35.92 -30.28
N LEU A 99 39.38 36.11 -29.27
CA LEU A 99 40.57 36.95 -29.36
C LEU A 99 41.80 36.26 -28.73
N HIS A 100 42.86 36.31 -29.53
CA HIS A 100 44.20 35.75 -29.44
C HIS A 100 44.99 35.93 -28.14
N GLN A 101 46.04 35.08 -28.06
CA GLN A 101 47.39 35.38 -27.52
C GLN A 101 47.51 35.40 -25.98
N GLU A 102 48.49 34.76 -25.33
CA GLU A 102 49.88 34.48 -25.73
C GLU A 102 50.46 33.19 -25.12
N MET A 103 51.43 32.65 -25.86
CA MET A 103 52.50 31.77 -25.40
C MET A 103 53.20 32.30 -24.14
N SER A 104 53.56 31.39 -23.23
CA SER A 104 54.86 31.52 -22.55
C SER A 104 55.40 30.13 -22.19
N ALA A 105 56.24 29.63 -23.08
CA ALA A 105 57.17 28.55 -22.82
C ALA A 105 58.17 28.96 -21.72
N LYS A 106 58.44 28.07 -20.76
CA LYS A 106 59.68 28.07 -19.97
C LYS A 106 60.19 26.63 -19.82
N THR A 107 61.06 26.29 -20.75
CA THR A 107 62.42 25.74 -20.57
C THR A 107 62.64 24.63 -19.53
N PHE A 108 63.03 23.48 -20.09
CA PHE A 108 63.83 22.41 -19.49
C PHE A 108 65.16 22.92 -18.89
N THR A 109 65.50 22.51 -17.67
CA THR A 109 66.83 21.93 -17.34
C THR A 109 66.73 21.06 -16.06
N PRO A 110 67.63 20.06 -15.88
CA PRO A 110 67.44 18.89 -15.01
C PRO A 110 68.31 18.87 -13.73
N GLY A 111 67.98 17.98 -12.78
CA GLY A 111 68.69 17.71 -11.52
C GLY A 111 68.00 18.45 -10.35
N THR A 112 67.53 17.81 -9.28
CA THR A 112 68.21 16.85 -8.40
C THR A 112 67.16 16.04 -7.62
N SER A 113 67.53 14.81 -7.30
CA SER A 113 66.81 13.86 -6.45
C SER A 113 66.52 14.37 -5.03
N ALA A 114 65.43 13.80 -4.47
CA ALA A 114 65.01 13.83 -3.07
C ALA A 114 64.27 15.11 -2.63
N ASP A 115 62.94 15.02 -2.55
CA ASP A 115 62.30 15.05 -1.22
C ASP A 115 60.85 14.55 -1.27
N PHE A 116 60.58 13.69 -0.29
CA PHE A 116 59.31 13.06 0.02
C PHE A 116 58.33 14.06 0.64
N ALA A 117 57.03 13.83 0.37
CA ALA A 117 55.88 14.18 1.21
C ALA A 117 55.52 15.67 1.42
N HIS A 118 54.44 16.11 0.76
CA HIS A 118 53.17 16.54 1.41
C HIS A 118 52.38 17.46 0.48
N ARG A 119 51.27 16.95 -0.10
CA ARG A 119 50.08 17.77 -0.38
C ARG A 119 48.81 16.92 -0.50
N GLU A 120 48.52 16.15 0.54
CA GLU A 120 47.14 15.78 0.87
C GLU A 120 46.52 16.96 1.63
N ALA A 121 45.69 17.74 0.95
CA ALA A 121 44.76 18.67 1.57
C ALA A 121 43.60 18.95 0.60
N ALA A 122 42.81 17.92 0.33
CA ALA A 122 41.45 18.08 -0.17
C ALA A 122 40.58 17.09 0.63
N ASN A 123 40.18 17.52 1.83
CA ASN A 123 39.19 16.85 2.67
C ASN A 123 37.84 16.76 1.94
N LYS A 124 37.70 15.78 1.05
CA LYS A 124 36.44 15.08 0.86
C LYS A 124 36.47 13.95 1.87
N THR A 125 35.56 13.97 2.84
CA THR A 125 35.34 12.89 3.79
C THR A 125 34.92 11.64 3.01
N THR A 126 35.90 10.91 2.46
CA THR A 126 35.70 9.61 1.86
C THR A 126 35.46 8.65 3.01
N VAL A 127 34.20 8.53 3.43
CA VAL A 127 33.72 7.40 4.22
C VAL A 127 34.22 6.16 3.48
N SER A 128 35.13 5.42 4.11
CA SER A 128 35.76 4.24 3.51
C SER A 128 34.68 3.30 2.96
N PHE A 129 34.90 2.71 1.78
CA PHE A 129 33.98 1.74 1.19
C PHE A 129 33.56 0.65 2.20
N THR A 130 34.50 0.23 3.05
CA THR A 130 34.27 -0.72 4.13
C THR A 130 33.29 -0.18 5.18
N SER A 131 33.42 1.09 5.57
CA SER A 131 32.48 1.74 6.52
C SER A 131 31.07 1.79 5.93
N ARG A 132 30.94 2.14 4.64
CA ARG A 132 29.62 2.19 3.99
C ARG A 132 29.01 0.79 3.81
N ILE A 133 29.82 -0.22 3.52
CA ILE A 133 29.37 -1.63 3.45
C ILE A 133 28.84 -2.08 4.81
N ASN A 134 29.55 -1.81 5.90
CA ASN A 134 29.11 -2.18 7.25
C ASN A 134 27.83 -1.45 7.65
N GLU A 135 27.72 -0.15 7.37
CA GLU A 135 26.51 0.63 7.64
C GLU A 135 25.29 0.06 6.90
N LEU A 136 25.44 -0.25 5.61
CA LEU A 136 24.37 -0.85 4.80
C LEU A 136 24.01 -2.26 5.25
N GLN A 137 24.97 -3.04 5.76
CA GLN A 137 24.70 -4.34 6.36
C GLN A 137 23.88 -4.19 7.64
N VAL A 138 24.27 -3.31 8.55
CA VAL A 138 23.51 -3.04 9.78
C VAL A 138 22.10 -2.56 9.47
N GLN A 139 21.92 -1.65 8.50
CA GLN A 139 20.60 -1.19 8.09
C GLN A 139 19.75 -2.32 7.48
N ARG A 140 20.36 -3.18 6.65
CA ARG A 140 19.66 -4.35 6.08
C ARG A 140 19.23 -5.30 7.18
N ASP A 141 20.11 -5.59 8.14
CA ASP A 141 19.85 -6.54 9.21
C ASP A 141 18.74 -6.01 10.13
N TYR A 142 18.78 -4.70 10.45
CA TYR A 142 17.72 -4.02 11.18
C TYR A 142 16.37 -4.08 10.44
N ALA A 143 16.34 -3.68 9.17
CA ALA A 143 15.12 -3.70 8.37
C ALA A 143 14.58 -5.14 8.20
N SER A 144 15.47 -6.13 8.06
CA SER A 144 15.10 -7.54 7.99
C SER A 144 14.47 -8.03 9.28
N GLN A 145 15.01 -7.60 10.43
CA GLN A 145 14.46 -7.95 11.74
C GLN A 145 13.09 -7.29 11.98
N GLU A 146 12.94 -6.03 11.60
CA GLU A 146 11.68 -5.30 11.68
C GLU A 146 10.59 -5.95 10.81
N VAL A 147 10.90 -6.29 9.56
CA VAL A 147 9.98 -7.02 8.66
C VAL A 147 9.59 -8.37 9.26
N HIS A 148 10.52 -9.10 9.87
CA HIS A 148 10.23 -10.37 10.51
C HIS A 148 9.27 -10.21 11.70
N LEU A 149 9.50 -9.19 12.53
CA LEU A 149 8.63 -8.88 13.67
C LEU A 149 7.22 -8.52 13.21
N LEU A 150 7.10 -7.59 12.26
CA LEU A 150 5.81 -7.17 11.71
C LEU A 150 5.08 -8.33 11.04
N LYS A 151 5.79 -9.21 10.33
CA LYS A 151 5.21 -10.41 9.74
C LYS A 151 4.65 -11.36 10.81
N SER A 152 5.40 -11.60 11.88
CA SER A 152 4.95 -12.43 13.01
C SER A 152 3.69 -11.85 13.67
N GLN A 153 3.68 -10.53 13.88
CA GLN A 153 2.53 -9.83 14.46
C GLN A 153 1.29 -9.93 13.56
N LEU A 154 1.45 -9.66 12.26
CA LEU A 154 0.37 -9.77 11.28
C LEU A 154 -0.16 -11.21 11.20
N GLU A 155 0.71 -12.22 11.26
CA GLU A 155 0.28 -13.62 11.26
C GLU A 155 -0.55 -13.96 12.51
N ALA A 156 -0.16 -13.46 13.69
CA ALA A 156 -0.93 -13.62 14.91
C ALA A 156 -2.30 -12.92 14.83
N GLU A 157 -2.33 -11.71 14.27
CA GLU A 157 -3.58 -10.94 14.10
C GLU A 157 -4.53 -11.62 13.12
N VAL A 158 -4.02 -12.16 12.00
CA VAL A 158 -4.82 -12.92 11.03
C VAL A 158 -5.40 -14.19 11.68
N LYS A 159 -4.61 -14.94 12.45
CA LYS A 159 -5.09 -16.13 13.18
C LYS A 159 -6.20 -15.76 14.17
N LEU A 160 -6.01 -14.67 14.92
CA LEU A 160 -7.03 -14.19 15.85
C LEU A 160 -8.32 -13.79 15.13
N ARG A 161 -8.19 -13.05 14.02
CA ARG A 161 -9.32 -12.61 13.21
C ARG A 161 -10.14 -13.77 12.67
N LEU A 162 -9.49 -14.80 12.13
CA LEU A 162 -10.17 -16.01 11.65
C LEU A 162 -10.93 -16.72 12.78
N SER A 163 -10.32 -16.83 13.97
CA SER A 163 -11.00 -17.42 15.14
C SER A 163 -12.21 -16.61 15.59
N LEU A 164 -12.14 -15.28 15.53
CA LEU A 164 -13.26 -14.41 15.86
C LEU A 164 -14.37 -14.48 14.82
N GLU A 165 -14.03 -14.56 13.54
CA GLU A 165 -14.99 -14.74 12.44
C GLU A 165 -15.75 -16.06 12.59
N GLU A 166 -15.08 -17.15 12.96
CA GLU A 166 -15.71 -18.45 13.25
C GLU A 166 -16.68 -18.36 14.45
N LYS A 167 -16.25 -17.76 15.56
CA LYS A 167 -17.11 -17.59 16.75
C LYS A 167 -18.32 -16.73 16.45
N LEU A 168 -18.16 -15.69 15.65
CA LEU A 168 -19.22 -14.80 15.22
C LEU A 168 -20.23 -15.55 14.35
N GLN A 169 -19.77 -16.39 13.43
CA GLN A 169 -20.64 -17.24 12.63
C GLN A 169 -21.49 -18.18 13.51
N ILE A 170 -20.84 -18.89 14.46
CA ILE A 170 -21.54 -19.78 15.40
C ILE A 170 -22.59 -19.02 16.22
N ALA A 171 -22.27 -17.80 16.67
CA ALA A 171 -23.19 -16.97 17.42
C ALA A 171 -24.43 -16.58 16.59
N TYR A 172 -24.24 -16.23 15.31
CA TYR A 172 -25.35 -15.92 14.40
C TYR A 172 -26.23 -17.15 14.12
N GLU A 173 -25.63 -18.31 13.87
CA GLU A 173 -26.38 -19.55 13.67
C GLU A 173 -27.20 -19.91 14.92
N ARG A 174 -26.61 -19.74 16.11
CA ARG A 174 -27.31 -19.96 17.38
C ARG A 174 -28.45 -18.98 17.59
N GLN A 175 -28.25 -17.70 17.28
CA GLN A 175 -29.26 -16.66 17.40
C GLN A 175 -30.46 -16.97 16.48
N GLU A 176 -30.20 -17.36 15.24
CA GLU A 176 -31.23 -17.72 14.28
C GLU A 176 -31.99 -18.99 14.71
N GLN A 177 -31.30 -19.99 15.26
CA GLN A 177 -31.96 -21.16 15.83
C GLN A 177 -32.91 -20.77 16.97
N LEU A 178 -32.44 -19.97 17.93
CA LEU A 178 -33.26 -19.52 19.05
C LEU A 178 -34.47 -18.72 18.59
N ARG A 179 -34.31 -17.88 17.56
CA ARG A 179 -35.42 -17.14 16.96
C ARG A 179 -36.49 -18.07 16.39
N ARG A 180 -36.10 -19.11 15.66
CA ARG A 180 -37.04 -20.11 15.13
C ARG A 180 -37.73 -20.91 16.23
N GLU A 181 -37.01 -21.26 17.29
CA GLU A 181 -37.58 -21.96 18.45
C GLU A 181 -38.60 -21.07 19.18
N LEU A 182 -38.30 -19.78 19.35
CA LEU A 182 -39.21 -18.80 19.92
C LEU A 182 -40.48 -18.66 19.07
N GLU A 183 -40.34 -18.49 17.75
CA GLU A 183 -41.49 -18.39 16.84
C GLU A 183 -42.37 -19.65 16.88
N LYS A 184 -41.77 -20.84 16.93
CA LYS A 184 -42.51 -22.09 17.11
C LYS A 184 -43.25 -22.11 18.45
N SER A 185 -42.62 -21.63 19.52
CA SER A 185 -43.25 -21.58 20.84
C SER A 185 -44.43 -20.62 20.88
N VAL A 186 -44.28 -19.42 20.31
CA VAL A 186 -45.37 -18.43 20.20
C VAL A 186 -46.55 -19.02 19.43
N ARG A 187 -46.29 -19.66 18.28
CA ARG A 187 -47.38 -20.31 17.50
C ARG A 187 -48.11 -21.39 18.28
N ARG A 188 -47.39 -22.19 19.07
CA ARG A 188 -48.01 -23.20 19.95
C ARG A 188 -48.86 -22.55 21.03
N GLU A 189 -48.33 -21.50 21.66
CA GLU A 189 -49.05 -20.74 22.68
C GLU A 189 -50.35 -20.15 22.12
N ASP A 190 -50.28 -19.49 20.95
CA ASP A 190 -51.46 -18.93 20.29
C ASP A 190 -52.49 -20.01 19.94
N HIS A 191 -52.05 -21.18 19.47
CA HIS A 191 -52.95 -22.30 19.20
C HIS A 191 -53.70 -22.76 20.45
N PHE A 192 -52.99 -22.96 21.57
CA PHE A 192 -53.62 -23.35 22.83
C PHE A 192 -54.53 -22.25 23.38
N ARG A 193 -54.11 -20.98 23.27
CA ARG A 193 -54.90 -19.83 23.70
C ARG A 193 -56.22 -19.75 22.93
N ASN A 194 -56.17 -19.86 21.61
CA ASN A 194 -57.36 -19.84 20.76
C ASN A 194 -58.28 -21.03 21.05
N THR A 195 -57.71 -22.23 21.16
CA THR A 195 -58.47 -23.45 21.48
C THR A 195 -59.17 -23.34 22.84
N ALA A 196 -58.50 -22.78 23.86
CA ALA A 196 -59.08 -22.56 25.17
C ALA A 196 -60.23 -21.53 25.13
N VAL A 197 -60.07 -20.46 24.34
CA VAL A 197 -61.13 -19.47 24.11
C VAL A 197 -62.33 -20.14 23.45
N ASP A 198 -62.14 -20.91 22.38
CA ASP A 198 -63.22 -21.61 21.67
C ASP A 198 -64.00 -22.55 22.61
N TYR A 199 -63.31 -23.40 23.38
CA TYR A 199 -63.97 -24.26 24.36
C TYR A 199 -64.70 -23.46 25.44
N SER A 200 -64.12 -22.38 25.94
CA SER A 200 -64.78 -21.54 26.95
C SER A 200 -66.08 -20.93 26.43
N GLN A 201 -66.11 -20.53 25.16
CA GLN A 201 -67.29 -19.98 24.50
C GLN A 201 -68.37 -21.04 24.29
N GLU A 202 -68.01 -22.23 23.81
CA GLU A 202 -68.96 -23.32 23.64
C GLU A 202 -69.55 -23.80 24.97
N ILE A 203 -68.71 -23.91 26.01
CA ILE A 203 -69.17 -24.20 27.38
C ILE A 203 -70.14 -23.12 27.86
N ALA A 204 -69.82 -21.84 27.65
CA ALA A 204 -70.69 -20.73 28.04
C ALA A 204 -72.05 -20.74 27.33
N LYS A 205 -72.15 -21.29 26.11
CA LYS A 205 -73.42 -21.46 25.37
C LYS A 205 -74.26 -22.62 25.91
N ILE A 206 -73.61 -23.71 26.33
CA ILE A 206 -74.29 -24.93 26.79
C ILE A 206 -74.66 -24.84 28.27
N LEU A 207 -73.89 -24.11 29.08
CA LEU A 207 -74.12 -23.99 30.52
C LEU A 207 -75.58 -23.58 30.87
N PRO A 208 -76.20 -22.58 30.22
CA PRO A 208 -77.56 -22.18 30.53
C PRO A 208 -78.61 -23.25 30.23
N THR A 209 -78.43 -24.04 29.16
CA THR A 209 -79.38 -25.10 28.81
C THR A 209 -79.32 -26.24 29.82
N ILE A 210 -78.12 -26.64 30.22
CA ILE A 210 -77.93 -27.63 31.30
C ILE A 210 -78.53 -27.12 32.62
N MET A 211 -78.27 -25.85 32.98
CA MET A 211 -78.86 -25.26 34.19
C MET A 211 -80.40 -25.27 34.14
N SER A 212 -81.00 -24.91 32.99
CA SER A 212 -82.45 -24.94 32.82
C SER A 212 -83.06 -26.34 32.87
N LEU A 213 -82.34 -27.37 32.40
CA LEU A 213 -82.76 -28.77 32.51
C LEU A 213 -82.67 -29.25 33.96
N ALA A 214 -81.59 -28.90 34.66
CA ALA A 214 -81.41 -29.25 36.07
C ALA A 214 -82.51 -28.63 36.95
N GLU A 215 -82.87 -27.37 36.74
CA GLU A 215 -83.99 -26.70 37.43
C GLU A 215 -85.33 -27.41 37.19
N LYS A 216 -85.57 -27.89 35.96
CA LYS A 216 -86.79 -28.64 35.62
C LYS A 216 -86.82 -30.04 36.25
N THR A 217 -85.70 -30.73 36.35
CA THR A 217 -85.62 -32.05 37.01
C THR A 217 -85.69 -31.95 38.54
N ASN A 218 -85.27 -30.81 39.11
CA ASN A 218 -85.44 -30.53 40.54
C ASN A 218 -86.92 -30.32 40.93
N PHE A 219 -87.82 -30.13 39.96
CA PHE A 219 -89.28 -30.09 40.17
C PHE A 219 -89.96 -31.46 40.21
N THR A 220 -89.24 -32.57 39.93
CA THR A 220 -89.82 -33.92 39.92
C THR A 220 -89.53 -34.76 41.16
N GLN A 221 -88.83 -34.22 42.16
CA GLN A 221 -88.72 -34.84 43.49
C GLN A 221 -89.78 -34.33 44.48
N ALA A 222 -90.97 -34.01 43.96
CA ALA A 222 -92.17 -33.78 44.75
C ALA A 222 -93.39 -34.30 43.98
N GLY A 223 -93.61 -35.62 44.05
CA GLY A 223 -94.90 -36.22 43.70
C GLY A 223 -94.84 -37.31 42.64
N PHE A 224 -94.70 -38.56 43.09
CA PHE A 224 -95.55 -39.64 42.62
C PHE A 224 -96.33 -40.15 43.84
N ILE A 225 -97.65 -40.02 43.77
CA ILE A 225 -98.62 -40.86 44.52
C ILE A 225 -98.64 -42.21 43.80
#